data_AF-A0A7C6YBX3-F1
#
_entry.id   AF-A0A7C6YBX3-F1
#
_cell.length_a   1.000
_cell.length_b   1.000
_cell.length_c   1.000
_cell.angle_alpha   90.00
_cell.angle_beta   90.00
_cell.angle_gamma   90.00
#
_symmetry.space_group_name_H-M   'P 1'
#
loop_
_entity.id
_entity.type
_entity.pdbx_description
1 polymer ?
#
loop_
_entity_poly.entity_id
_entity_poly.type
_entity_poly.pdbx_seq_one_letter_code
_entity_poly.pdbx_strand_id
1 'polypeptide(L)'
;MIKINKAENRYFLKEVLIKSMIIGISFYFFRSLVLSSNSRFISIVFRNPNSLFSLYKFFFLAVTVLVIGEYLIMFKLPPNFLLSRVIGLVVMFLLTTILYSGYYFSFGARIRTAFLLLTTGIAIIFGQIISYRVQKRKNLRWGHSLGFFNYFLIATVLMGLSLAKLEGFIFLDS
;
A
#
# COMPACT_ATOMS: atom_id res chain seq x y z
N MET A 1 -7.78 -26.31 -25.16
CA MET A 1 -7.77 -25.89 -23.74
C MET A 1 -6.51 -25.10 -23.31
N ILE A 2 -5.35 -25.21 -23.98
CA ILE A 2 -4.08 -24.53 -23.58
C ILE A 2 -4.03 -23.03 -23.95
N LYS A 3 -4.69 -22.59 -25.04
CA LYS A 3 -4.66 -21.19 -25.49
C LYS A 3 -5.40 -20.20 -24.57
N ILE A 4 -6.49 -20.63 -23.92
CA ILE A 4 -7.30 -19.78 -23.03
C ILE A 4 -6.49 -19.41 -21.77
N ASN A 5 -5.75 -20.37 -21.23
CA ASN A 5 -4.92 -20.20 -20.03
C ASN A 5 -3.76 -19.22 -20.26
N LYS A 6 -3.20 -19.18 -21.48
CA LYS A 6 -2.12 -18.26 -21.86
C LYS A 6 -2.61 -16.80 -22.00
N ALA A 7 -3.84 -16.60 -22.47
CA ALA A 7 -4.45 -15.27 -22.57
C ALA A 7 -4.78 -14.71 -21.18
N GLU A 8 -5.43 -15.50 -20.32
CA GLU A 8 -5.78 -15.07 -18.96
C GLU A 8 -4.53 -14.72 -18.12
N ASN A 9 -3.45 -15.52 -18.24
CA ASN A 9 -2.17 -15.21 -17.59
C ASN A 9 -1.50 -13.93 -18.11
N ARG A 10 -1.62 -13.61 -19.40
CA ARG A 10 -1.10 -12.34 -19.96
C ARG A 10 -1.88 -11.13 -19.44
N TYR A 11 -3.20 -11.22 -19.35
CA TYR A 11 -4.04 -10.16 -18.78
C TYR A 11 -3.77 -9.98 -17.28
N PHE A 12 -3.59 -11.08 -16.53
CA PHE A 12 -3.16 -11.04 -15.14
C PHE A 12 -1.83 -10.29 -14.96
N LEU A 13 -0.80 -10.73 -15.68
CA LEU A 13 0.54 -10.14 -15.55
C LEU A 13 0.50 -8.64 -15.88
N LYS A 14 -0.18 -8.26 -16.97
CA LYS A 14 -0.32 -6.87 -17.39
C LYS A 14 -1.04 -6.04 -16.34
N GLU A 15 -2.15 -6.52 -15.82
CA GLU A 15 -2.95 -5.79 -14.83
C GLU A 15 -2.18 -5.61 -13.51
N VAL A 16 -1.54 -6.66 -12.99
CA VAL A 16 -0.73 -6.60 -11.77
C VAL A 16 0.46 -5.67 -11.94
N LEU A 17 1.19 -5.76 -13.05
CA LEU A 17 2.37 -4.92 -13.30
C LEU A 17 2.00 -3.45 -13.44
N ILE A 18 0.95 -3.12 -14.20
CA ILE A 18 0.51 -1.73 -14.37
C ILE A 18 0.07 -1.14 -13.04
N LYS A 19 -0.77 -1.86 -12.27
CA LYS A 19 -1.22 -1.39 -10.95
C LYS A 19 -0.07 -1.25 -9.97
N SER A 20 0.88 -2.18 -9.99
CA SER A 20 2.09 -2.11 -9.18
C SER A 20 2.95 -0.89 -9.54
N MET A 21 3.10 -0.61 -10.83
CA MET A 21 3.85 0.55 -11.32
C MET A 21 3.19 1.86 -10.89
N ILE A 22 1.86 1.98 -11.01
CA ILE A 22 1.11 3.17 -10.56
C ILE A 22 1.30 3.39 -9.05
N ILE A 23 1.17 2.33 -8.25
CA ILE A 23 1.36 2.40 -6.79
C ILE A 23 2.80 2.77 -6.47
N GLY A 24 3.78 2.17 -7.13
CA GLY A 24 5.19 2.47 -6.92
C GLY A 24 5.53 3.93 -7.23
N ILE A 25 5.10 4.43 -8.38
CA ILE A 25 5.27 5.84 -8.77
C ILE A 25 4.61 6.76 -7.74
N SER A 26 3.35 6.49 -7.38
CA SER A 26 2.61 7.31 -6.42
C SER A 26 3.26 7.29 -5.04
N PHE A 27 3.76 6.14 -4.59
CA PHE A 27 4.48 6.00 -3.32
C PHE A 27 5.71 6.90 -3.28
N TYR A 28 6.57 6.82 -4.29
CA TYR A 28 7.79 7.64 -4.34
C TYR A 28 7.49 9.11 -4.56
N PHE A 29 6.44 9.43 -5.32
CA PHE A 29 5.95 10.79 -5.48
C PHE A 29 5.55 11.41 -4.14
N PHE A 30 4.69 10.75 -3.36
CA PHE A 30 4.31 11.27 -2.03
C PHE A 30 5.48 11.35 -1.08
N ARG A 31 6.37 10.34 -1.08
CA ARG A 31 7.59 10.39 -0.26
C ARG A 31 8.49 11.56 -0.64
N SER A 32 8.66 11.83 -1.93
CA SER A 32 9.46 12.95 -2.42
C SER A 32 8.83 14.30 -2.06
N LEU A 33 7.50 14.43 -2.13
CA LEU A 33 6.79 15.61 -1.67
C LEU A 33 6.99 15.84 -0.17
N VAL A 34 6.90 14.80 0.65
CA VAL A 34 7.12 14.92 2.10
C VAL A 34 8.55 15.32 2.42
N LEU A 35 9.55 14.75 1.74
CA LEU A 35 10.95 15.09 1.97
C LEU A 35 11.34 16.50 1.50
N SER A 36 10.65 17.02 0.49
CA SER A 36 10.93 18.37 -0.05
C SER A 36 10.04 19.46 0.56
N SER A 37 9.02 19.10 1.33
CA SER A 37 8.09 20.07 1.90
C SER A 37 8.58 20.65 3.23
N ASN A 38 8.43 21.97 3.38
CA ASN A 38 8.66 22.70 4.63
C ASN A 38 7.36 22.96 5.43
N SER A 39 6.27 22.27 5.11
CA SER A 39 4.99 22.47 5.79
C SER A 39 4.99 21.88 7.20
N ARG A 40 4.62 22.69 8.20
CA ARG A 40 4.42 22.23 9.60
C ARG A 40 3.39 21.12 9.72
N PHE A 41 2.36 21.12 8.85
CA PHE A 41 1.37 20.05 8.86
C PHE A 41 1.99 18.72 8.39
N ILE A 42 2.81 18.76 7.34
CA ILE A 42 3.48 17.57 6.82
C ILE A 42 4.48 17.01 7.82
N SER A 43 5.20 17.85 8.56
CA SER A 43 6.11 17.38 9.62
C SER A 43 5.39 16.76 10.83
N ILE A 44 4.14 17.15 11.10
CA ILE A 44 3.30 16.49 12.11
C ILE A 44 2.80 15.14 11.60
N VAL A 45 2.31 15.10 10.36
CA VAL A 45 1.74 13.87 9.77
C VAL A 45 2.83 12.86 9.38
N PHE A 46 4.04 13.30 9.06
CA PHE A 46 5.15 12.45 8.64
C PHE A 46 6.43 12.81 9.40
N ARG A 47 6.45 12.54 10.71
CA ARG A 47 7.54 12.95 11.60
C ARG A 47 8.88 12.32 11.23
N ASN A 48 8.87 11.03 10.90
CA ASN A 48 10.02 10.32 10.34
C ASN A 48 9.60 9.61 9.03
N PRO A 49 10.00 10.10 7.85
CA PRO A 49 9.63 9.53 6.54
C PRO A 49 10.14 8.11 6.29
N ASN A 50 11.11 7.64 7.09
CA ASN A 50 11.66 6.28 7.01
C ASN A 50 11.09 5.35 8.09
N SER A 51 10.24 5.85 8.99
CA SER A 51 9.54 4.98 9.94
C SER A 51 8.56 4.06 9.21
N LEU A 52 8.35 2.86 9.75
CA LEU A 52 7.33 1.92 9.26
C LEU A 52 5.96 2.58 9.10
N PHE A 53 5.60 3.44 10.05
CA PHE A 53 4.31 4.11 10.07
C PHE A 53 4.15 5.11 8.91
N SER A 54 5.20 5.87 8.58
CA SER A 54 5.21 6.72 7.39
C SER A 54 5.14 5.91 6.10
N LEU A 55 5.81 4.75 6.04
CA LEU A 55 5.71 3.87 4.86
C LEU A 55 4.27 3.37 4.66
N TYR A 56 3.56 3.02 5.74
CA TYR A 56 2.16 2.62 5.65
C TYR A 56 1.28 3.74 5.11
N LYS A 57 1.51 4.98 5.53
CA LYS A 57 0.80 6.15 4.99
C LYS A 57 1.10 6.35 3.50
N PHE A 58 2.35 6.21 3.07
CA PHE A 58 2.69 6.32 1.64
C PHE A 58 2.02 5.23 0.80
N PHE A 59 1.97 3.98 1.28
CA PHE A 59 1.22 2.92 0.63
C PHE A 59 -0.29 3.23 0.60
N PHE A 60 -0.85 3.70 1.71
CA PHE A 60 -2.26 4.06 1.78
C PHE A 60 -2.61 5.17 0.79
N LEU A 61 -1.81 6.25 0.74
CA LEU A 61 -1.99 7.34 -0.23
C LEU A 61 -1.85 6.84 -1.68
N ALA A 62 -0.85 6.01 -1.97
CA ALA A 62 -0.66 5.43 -3.29
C ALA A 62 -1.83 4.55 -3.73
N VAL A 63 -2.35 3.71 -2.83
CA VAL A 63 -3.56 2.90 -3.10
C VAL A 63 -4.79 3.80 -3.23
N THR A 64 -4.88 4.88 -2.46
CA THR A 64 -5.97 5.87 -2.58
C THR A 64 -6.01 6.48 -3.98
N VAL A 65 -4.86 6.91 -4.49
CA VAL A 65 -4.74 7.46 -5.86
C VAL A 65 -5.17 6.43 -6.89
N LEU A 66 -4.73 5.16 -6.74
CA LEU A 66 -5.16 4.10 -7.63
C LEU A 66 -6.69 3.88 -7.57
N VAL A 67 -7.26 3.82 -6.38
CA VAL A 67 -8.71 3.65 -6.17
C VAL A 67 -9.47 4.79 -6.84
N ILE A 68 -9.12 6.05 -6.57
CA ILE A 68 -9.76 7.21 -7.19
C ILE A 68 -9.62 7.16 -8.72
N GLY A 69 -8.43 6.86 -9.23
CA GLY A 69 -8.19 6.74 -10.67
C GLY A 69 -9.06 5.66 -11.32
N GLU A 70 -9.21 4.50 -10.67
CA GLU A 70 -10.08 3.43 -11.17
C GLU A 70 -11.57 3.82 -11.12
N TYR A 71 -12.02 4.55 -10.09
CA TYR A 71 -13.39 5.09 -10.03
C TYR A 71 -13.67 6.13 -11.12
N LEU A 72 -12.68 6.95 -11.49
CA LEU A 72 -12.83 7.96 -12.54
C LEU A 72 -12.83 7.34 -13.96
N ILE A 73 -12.12 6.24 -14.17
CA ILE A 73 -11.96 5.61 -15.49
C ILE A 73 -13.01 4.50 -15.74
N MET A 74 -13.39 3.73 -14.71
CA MET A 74 -14.32 2.60 -14.84
C MET A 74 -15.71 2.91 -14.27
N PHE A 75 -16.69 3.07 -15.16
CA PHE A 75 -18.11 3.27 -14.81
C PHE A 75 -18.77 2.07 -14.11
N LYS A 76 -18.19 0.87 -14.18
CA LYS A 76 -18.67 -0.35 -13.49
C LYS A 76 -17.51 -1.09 -12.83
N LEU A 77 -17.35 -0.91 -11.53
CA LEU A 77 -16.38 -1.64 -10.72
C LEU A 77 -17.01 -2.91 -10.13
N PRO A 78 -16.24 -4.00 -9.94
CA PRO A 78 -16.75 -5.19 -9.31
C PRO A 78 -17.11 -4.93 -7.84
N PRO A 79 -18.10 -5.63 -7.26
CA PRO A 79 -18.60 -5.36 -5.92
C PRO A 79 -17.56 -5.56 -4.80
N ASN A 80 -16.53 -6.37 -5.05
CA ASN A 80 -15.43 -6.64 -4.13
C ASN A 80 -14.19 -5.77 -4.38
N PHE A 81 -14.28 -4.74 -5.23
CA PHE A 81 -13.16 -3.90 -5.64
C PHE A 81 -12.44 -3.25 -4.45
N LEU A 82 -13.17 -2.50 -3.61
CA LEU A 82 -12.58 -1.83 -2.44
C LEU A 82 -11.97 -2.83 -1.46
N LEU A 83 -12.65 -3.95 -1.21
CA LEU A 83 -12.15 -4.99 -0.33
C LEU A 83 -10.84 -5.61 -0.85
N SER A 84 -10.74 -5.83 -2.16
CA SER A 84 -9.52 -6.35 -2.76
C SER A 84 -8.33 -5.39 -2.59
N ARG A 85 -8.59 -4.08 -2.64
CA ARG A 85 -7.59 -3.02 -2.44
C ARG A 85 -7.13 -2.95 -1.00
N VAL A 86 -8.08 -3.01 -0.06
CA VAL A 86 -7.80 -3.08 1.37
C VAL A 86 -6.98 -4.31 1.72
N ILE A 87 -7.35 -5.50 1.23
CA ILE A 87 -6.58 -6.72 1.49
C ILE A 87 -5.17 -6.61 0.90
N GLY A 88 -5.05 -6.07 -0.33
CA GLY A 88 -3.74 -5.80 -0.93
C GLY A 88 -2.88 -4.87 -0.08
N LEU A 89 -3.48 -3.81 0.48
CA LEU A 89 -2.81 -2.88 1.39
C LEU A 89 -2.37 -3.55 2.69
N VAL A 90 -3.21 -4.38 3.31
CA VAL A 90 -2.85 -5.15 4.51
C VAL A 90 -1.66 -6.07 4.24
N VAL A 91 -1.64 -6.74 3.08
CA VAL A 91 -0.50 -7.57 2.66
C VAL A 91 0.76 -6.73 2.49
N MET A 92 0.67 -5.54 1.90
CA MET A 92 1.81 -4.62 1.79
C MET A 92 2.34 -4.20 3.16
N PHE A 93 1.45 -3.89 4.11
CA PHE A 93 1.84 -3.55 5.48
C PHE A 93 2.58 -4.70 6.14
N LEU A 94 1.98 -5.91 6.16
CA LEU A 94 2.57 -7.09 6.77
C LEU A 94 3.95 -7.44 6.17
N LEU A 95 4.08 -7.46 4.85
CA LEU A 95 5.36 -7.71 4.20
C LEU A 95 6.39 -6.66 4.54
N THR A 96 5.99 -5.38 4.55
CA THR A 96 6.88 -4.31 4.95
C THR A 96 7.32 -4.48 6.40
N THR A 97 6.41 -4.79 7.33
CA THR A 97 6.75 -5.06 8.74
C THR A 97 7.77 -6.17 8.88
N ILE A 98 7.54 -7.31 8.22
CA ILE A 98 8.41 -8.50 8.30
C ILE A 98 9.80 -8.16 7.76
N LEU A 99 9.87 -7.55 6.57
CA LEU A 99 11.14 -7.20 5.94
C LEU A 99 11.91 -6.15 6.74
N TYR A 100 11.24 -5.09 7.21
CA TYR A 100 11.85 -4.06 8.05
C TYR A 100 12.37 -4.62 9.37
N SER A 101 11.57 -5.43 10.06
CA SER A 101 11.95 -6.00 11.36
C SER A 101 13.14 -6.96 11.20
N GLY A 102 13.12 -7.79 10.15
CA GLY A 102 14.24 -8.67 9.84
C GLY A 102 15.52 -7.91 9.49
N TYR A 103 15.40 -6.82 8.74
CA TYR A 103 16.55 -5.96 8.40
C TYR A 103 17.10 -5.24 9.63
N TYR A 104 16.22 -4.67 10.45
CA TYR A 104 16.59 -3.99 11.69
C TYR A 104 17.34 -4.93 12.64
N PHE A 105 16.87 -6.17 12.78
CA PHE A 105 17.52 -7.19 13.60
C PHE A 105 18.91 -7.58 13.06
N SER A 106 19.09 -7.64 11.75
CA SER A 106 20.31 -8.16 11.12
C SER A 106 21.39 -7.07 10.89
N PHE A 107 20.97 -5.83 10.59
CA PHE A 107 21.85 -4.75 10.12
C PHE A 107 21.71 -3.45 10.93
N GLY A 108 20.84 -3.40 11.94
CA GLY A 108 20.58 -2.23 12.77
C GLY A 108 19.68 -1.17 12.10
N ALA A 109 19.65 0.03 12.68
CA ALA A 109 18.70 1.10 12.33
C ALA A 109 18.98 1.84 11.00
N ARG A 110 20.11 1.59 10.33
CA ARG A 110 20.52 2.37 9.13
C ARG A 110 19.91 1.82 7.85
N ILE A 111 18.80 2.43 7.45
CA ILE A 111 18.02 2.00 6.28
C ILE A 111 18.67 2.51 5.00
N ARG A 112 19.20 1.59 4.19
CA ARG A 112 19.77 1.92 2.87
C ARG A 112 18.68 2.11 1.83
N THR A 113 18.89 3.02 0.89
CA THR A 113 17.97 3.28 -0.24
C THR A 113 17.66 2.02 -1.04
N ALA A 114 18.67 1.18 -1.30
CA ALA A 114 18.49 -0.08 -2.02
C ALA A 114 17.54 -1.04 -1.29
N PHE A 115 17.62 -1.12 0.04
CA PHE A 115 16.72 -1.93 0.85
C PHE A 115 15.29 -1.41 0.80
N LEU A 116 15.10 -0.08 0.87
CA LEU A 116 13.78 0.54 0.74
C LEU A 116 13.15 0.24 -0.64
N LEU A 117 13.92 0.35 -1.72
CA LEU A 117 13.49 0.03 -3.08
C LEU A 117 13.05 -1.42 -3.24
N LEU A 118 13.87 -2.36 -2.74
CA LEU A 118 13.54 -3.78 -2.79
C LEU A 118 12.30 -4.10 -1.96
N THR A 119 12.25 -3.61 -0.72
CA THR A 119 11.14 -3.86 0.21
C THR A 119 9.82 -3.34 -0.35
N THR A 120 9.81 -2.10 -0.86
CA THR A 120 8.62 -1.52 -1.48
C THR A 120 8.21 -2.27 -2.74
N GLY A 121 9.16 -2.60 -3.63
CA GLY A 121 8.88 -3.36 -4.83
C GLY A 121 8.24 -4.73 -4.54
N ILE A 122 8.83 -5.49 -3.62
CA ILE A 122 8.32 -6.80 -3.19
C ILE A 122 6.92 -6.65 -2.58
N ALA A 123 6.76 -5.74 -1.60
CA ALA A 123 5.49 -5.54 -0.92
C ALA A 123 4.36 -5.18 -1.92
N ILE A 124 4.63 -4.25 -2.84
CA ILE A 124 3.65 -3.80 -3.84
C ILE A 124 3.22 -4.95 -4.76
N ILE A 125 4.19 -5.68 -5.33
CA ILE A 125 3.91 -6.78 -6.27
C ILE A 125 3.05 -7.84 -5.59
N PHE A 126 3.45 -8.30 -4.40
CA PHE A 126 2.69 -9.32 -3.68
C PHE A 126 1.31 -8.81 -3.24
N GLY A 127 1.20 -7.56 -2.77
CA GLY A 127 -0.08 -6.94 -2.44
C GLY A 127 -1.03 -6.90 -3.65
N GLN A 128 -0.52 -6.57 -4.84
CA GLN A 128 -1.32 -6.56 -6.06
C GLN A 128 -1.71 -7.96 -6.55
N ILE A 129 -0.83 -8.96 -6.41
CA ILE A 129 -1.18 -10.36 -6.71
C ILE A 129 -2.35 -10.82 -5.85
N ILE A 130 -2.31 -10.56 -4.54
CA ILE A 130 -3.40 -10.93 -3.63
C ILE A 130 -4.68 -10.14 -3.94
N SER A 131 -4.56 -8.83 -4.18
CA SER A 131 -5.69 -7.98 -4.57
C SER A 131 -6.39 -8.53 -5.82
N TYR A 132 -5.63 -8.89 -6.86
CA TYR A 132 -6.19 -9.51 -8.07
C TYR A 132 -6.93 -10.82 -7.78
N ARG A 133 -6.33 -11.71 -6.99
CA ARG A 133 -6.93 -13.01 -6.63
C ARG A 133 -8.24 -12.83 -5.87
N VAL A 134 -8.31 -11.86 -4.97
CA VAL A 134 -9.55 -11.52 -4.25
C VAL A 134 -10.59 -10.95 -5.21
N GLN A 135 -10.18 -10.04 -6.11
CA GLN A 135 -11.08 -9.39 -7.06
C GLN A 135 -11.77 -10.40 -8.00
N LYS A 136 -11.10 -11.50 -8.37
CA LYS A 136 -11.68 -12.57 -9.18
C LYS A 136 -12.75 -13.41 -8.46
N ARG A 137 -12.87 -13.34 -7.13
CA ARG A 137 -13.88 -14.10 -6.36
C ARG A 137 -15.25 -13.40 -6.44
N LYS A 138 -16.16 -13.94 -7.25
CA LYS A 138 -17.48 -13.34 -7.55
C LYS A 138 -18.49 -13.29 -6.38
N ASN A 139 -18.30 -14.09 -5.31
CA ASN A 139 -19.32 -14.31 -4.28
C ASN A 139 -19.03 -13.63 -2.94
N LEU A 140 -18.75 -12.32 -2.93
CA LEU A 140 -18.64 -11.55 -1.69
C LEU A 140 -19.83 -10.59 -1.57
N ARG A 141 -20.95 -11.09 -1.04
CA ARG A 141 -22.22 -10.36 -0.86
C ARG A 141 -22.09 -9.06 -0.05
N TRP A 142 -21.02 -8.90 0.71
CA TRP A 142 -20.73 -7.72 1.55
C TRP A 142 -19.42 -7.01 1.17
N GLY A 143 -18.84 -7.33 0.00
CA GLY A 143 -17.52 -6.84 -0.39
C GLY A 143 -17.41 -5.32 -0.44
N HIS A 144 -18.50 -4.62 -0.81
CA HIS A 144 -18.48 -3.18 -0.93
C HIS A 144 -18.46 -2.49 0.45
N SER A 145 -19.44 -2.80 1.31
CA SER A 145 -19.56 -2.22 2.65
C SER A 145 -18.37 -2.57 3.54
N LEU A 146 -17.89 -3.83 3.49
CA LEU A 146 -16.69 -4.25 4.23
C LEU A 146 -15.43 -3.56 3.71
N GLY A 147 -15.32 -3.39 2.40
CA GLY A 147 -14.21 -2.65 1.80
C GLY A 147 -14.17 -1.21 2.27
N PHE A 148 -15.32 -0.52 2.22
CA PHE A 148 -15.44 0.88 2.66
C PHE A 148 -15.16 1.04 4.15
N PHE A 149 -15.78 0.22 5.00
CA PHE A 149 -15.56 0.27 6.45
C PHE A 149 -14.09 0.07 6.82
N ASN A 150 -13.43 -0.94 6.26
CA ASN A 150 -12.02 -1.18 6.54
C ASN A 150 -11.12 -0.07 5.99
N TYR A 151 -11.48 0.51 4.85
CA TYR A 151 -10.75 1.64 4.29
C TYR A 151 -10.76 2.84 5.22
N PHE A 152 -11.94 3.20 5.74
CA PHE A 152 -12.10 4.27 6.72
C PHE A 152 -11.39 3.95 8.03
N LEU A 153 -11.49 2.71 8.51
CA LEU A 153 -10.81 2.28 9.73
C LEU A 153 -9.29 2.44 9.60
N ILE A 154 -8.70 2.00 8.49
CA ILE A 154 -7.25 2.17 8.23
C ILE A 154 -6.89 3.66 8.17
N ALA A 155 -7.70 4.49 7.50
CA ALA A 155 -7.48 5.92 7.43
C ALA A 155 -7.51 6.57 8.82
N THR A 156 -8.51 6.26 9.64
CA THR A 156 -8.66 6.78 11.00
C THR A 156 -7.51 6.33 11.90
N VAL A 157 -7.07 5.07 11.80
CA VAL A 157 -5.94 4.55 12.58
C VAL A 157 -4.64 5.25 12.19
N LEU A 158 -4.35 5.39 10.89
CA LEU A 158 -3.14 6.07 10.42
C LEU A 158 -3.13 7.55 10.81
N MET A 159 -4.25 8.24 10.68
CA MET A 159 -4.38 9.66 11.02
C MET A 159 -4.36 9.88 12.55
N GLY A 160 -5.10 9.07 13.31
CA GLY A 160 -5.17 9.15 14.76
C GLY A 160 -3.82 8.88 15.43
N LEU A 161 -3.07 7.87 14.96
CA LEU A 161 -1.73 7.58 15.46
C LEU A 161 -0.72 8.68 15.13
N SER A 162 -0.90 9.41 14.02
CA SER A 162 -0.09 10.58 13.70
C SER A 162 -0.28 11.70 14.73
N LEU A 163 -1.53 11.95 15.13
CA LEU A 163 -1.88 13.01 16.08
C LEU A 163 -1.53 12.67 17.52
N ALA A 164 -1.61 11.39 17.89
CA ALA A 164 -1.33 10.91 19.24
C ALA A 164 0.18 10.78 19.57
N LYS A 165 1.10 11.16 18.66
CA LYS A 165 2.57 11.04 18.80
C LYS A 165 3.07 9.63 19.15
N LEU A 166 2.26 8.58 18.91
CA LEU A 166 2.58 7.18 19.22
C LEU A 166 3.55 6.53 18.22
N GLU A 167 4.01 7.28 17.21
CA GLU A 167 4.93 6.80 16.17
C GLU A 167 6.30 6.35 16.71
N GLY A 168 6.70 6.86 17.88
CA GLY A 168 7.96 6.48 18.54
C GLY A 168 7.93 5.12 19.25
N PHE A 169 6.78 4.45 19.32
CA PHE A 169 6.64 3.23 20.12
C PHE A 169 7.07 1.94 19.40
N ILE A 170 7.16 1.96 18.06
CA ILE A 170 7.41 0.71 17.30
C ILE A 170 8.86 0.61 16.83
N PHE A 171 9.56 1.71 16.49
CA PHE A 171 11.03 1.74 16.40
C PHE A 171 11.53 3.14 16.74
N LEU A 172 12.26 3.21 17.86
CA LEU A 172 12.82 4.41 18.48
C LEU A 172 13.54 5.33 17.49
N ASP A 173 13.35 6.63 17.73
CA ASP A 173 14.15 7.72 17.19
C ASP A 173 15.65 7.39 17.24
N SER A 174 16.29 7.43 16.08
CA SER A 174 17.74 7.58 15.94
C SER A 174 18.02 8.65 14.89
#